data_AF-A0A242NEU7-F1
#
_entry.id   AF-A0A242NEU7-F1
#
_cell.length_a   1.000
_cell.length_b   1.000
_cell.length_c   1.000
_cell.angle_alpha   90.00
_cell.angle_beta   90.00
_cell.angle_gamma   90.00
#
_symmetry.space_group_name_H-M   'P 1'
#
loop_
_entity.id
_entity.type
_entity.pdbx_description
1 polymer ?
#
loop_
_entity_poly.entity_id
_entity_poly.type
_entity_poly.pdbx_seq_one_letter_code
_entity_poly.pdbx_strand_id
1 'polypeptide(L)'
;MYNPWAWNPENNSVFYLLEMTIGITGENKGDIYSVIVATPEGILDLNKAIIKKAELYKILLVYKYDWNQIRNIIDEKLASIHPNEGLQAYDKLANMFYWEYEGMK
;
A
#
# COMPACT_ATOMS: atom_id res chain seq x y z
N MET A 1 3.32 -22.86 -10.27
CA MET A 1 2.35 -21.75 -10.23
C MET A 1 2.59 -21.00 -8.92
N TYR A 2 3.14 -19.79 -8.98
CA TYR A 2 3.38 -18.96 -7.80
C TYR A 2 2.03 -18.33 -7.41
N ASN A 3 1.51 -18.64 -6.22
CA ASN A 3 0.35 -17.93 -5.69
C ASN A 3 0.89 -16.71 -4.91
N PRO A 4 0.81 -15.48 -5.47
CA PRO A 4 1.33 -14.30 -4.78
C PRO A 4 0.61 -14.04 -3.46
N TRP A 5 -0.61 -14.58 -3.30
CA TRP A 5 -1.41 -14.48 -2.08
C TRP A 5 -1.05 -15.51 -1.00
N ALA A 6 -0.15 -16.45 -1.31
CA ALA A 6 0.33 -17.46 -0.37
C ALA A 6 1.75 -17.18 0.11
N TRP A 7 2.33 -16.04 -0.26
CA TRP A 7 3.63 -15.64 0.29
C TRP A 7 3.49 -15.43 1.80
N ASN A 8 4.46 -15.94 2.54
CA ASN A 8 4.56 -15.76 3.98
C ASN A 8 6.04 -15.56 4.32
N PRO A 9 6.39 -14.58 5.16
CA PRO A 9 7.77 -14.35 5.53
C PRO A 9 8.29 -15.48 6.45
N GLU A 10 9.59 -15.72 6.40
CA GLU A 10 10.27 -16.71 7.27
C GLU A 10 10.31 -16.25 8.74
N ASN A 11 10.26 -14.95 8.97
CA ASN A 11 10.28 -14.32 10.30
C ASN A 11 9.38 -13.07 10.31
N ASN A 12 9.31 -12.36 11.44
CA ASN A 12 8.51 -11.13 11.51
C ASN A 12 9.21 -9.89 10.93
N SER A 13 10.38 -10.02 10.29
CA SER A 13 11.09 -8.89 9.67
C SER A 13 10.57 -8.68 8.25
N VAL A 14 9.51 -7.87 8.14
CA VAL A 14 8.81 -7.65 6.88
C VAL A 14 8.95 -6.19 6.47
N PHE A 15 9.40 -6.00 5.23
CA PHE A 15 9.41 -4.70 4.57
C PHE A 15 9.37 -4.91 3.07
N TYR A 16 8.27 -4.55 2.41
CA TYR A 16 8.16 -4.62 0.96
C TYR A 16 7.20 -3.57 0.40
N LEU A 17 7.36 -3.24 -0.88
CA LEU A 17 6.44 -2.39 -1.62
C LEU A 17 5.27 -3.24 -2.16
N LEU A 18 4.05 -2.90 -1.75
CA LEU A 18 2.83 -3.44 -2.31
C LEU A 18 2.30 -2.47 -3.37
N GLU A 19 2.31 -2.92 -4.62
CA GLU A 19 1.71 -2.20 -5.74
C GLU A 19 0.33 -2.77 -6.04
N MET A 20 -0.65 -1.90 -6.26
CA MET A 20 -2.05 -2.25 -6.47
C MET A 20 -2.65 -1.40 -7.58
N THR A 21 -3.51 -2.00 -8.38
CA THR A 21 -4.36 -1.24 -9.30
C THR A 21 -5.68 -0.95 -8.59
N ILE A 22 -5.98 0.33 -8.37
CA ILE A 22 -7.24 0.77 -7.77
C ILE A 22 -8.05 1.49 -8.86
N GLY A 23 -9.26 1.00 -9.10
CA GLY A 23 -10.19 1.55 -10.09
C GLY A 23 -11.58 1.73 -9.50
N ILE A 24 -12.44 2.44 -10.22
CA ILE A 24 -13.82 2.69 -9.81
C ILE A 24 -14.70 1.55 -10.33
N THR A 25 -15.58 1.01 -9.47
CA THR A 25 -16.53 -0.05 -9.85
C THR A 25 -17.38 0.39 -11.05
N GLY A 26 -17.36 -0.41 -12.11
CA GLY A 26 -18.08 -0.12 -13.36
C GLY A 26 -17.25 0.65 -14.39
N GLU A 27 -16.06 1.10 -14.05
CA GLU A 27 -15.11 1.69 -14.99
C GLU A 27 -14.00 0.69 -15.36
N ASN A 28 -13.57 0.72 -16.63
CA ASN A 28 -12.45 -0.08 -17.13
C ASN A 28 -11.09 0.62 -16.94
N LYS A 29 -10.98 1.51 -15.95
CA LYS A 29 -9.79 2.32 -15.68
C LYS A 29 -9.40 2.18 -14.21
N GLY A 30 -8.10 2.18 -13.97
CA GLY A 30 -7.53 2.20 -12.64
C GLY A 30 -6.09 2.68 -12.71
N ASP A 31 -5.63 3.29 -11.63
CA ASP A 31 -4.28 3.81 -11.49
C ASP A 31 -3.46 2.89 -10.57
N ILE A 32 -2.13 2.93 -10.70
CA ILE A 32 -1.21 2.15 -9.87
C ILE A 32 -0.90 2.94 -8.60
N TYR A 33 -1.26 2.37 -7.46
CA TYR A 33 -0.97 2.91 -6.14
C TYR A 33 -0.03 1.98 -5.39
N SER A 34 0.84 2.55 -4.58
CA SER A 34 1.84 1.79 -3.86
C SER A 34 1.87 2.14 -2.37
N VAL A 35 2.07 1.15 -1.52
CA VAL A 35 2.26 1.33 -0.07
C VAL A 35 3.32 0.36 0.40
N ILE A 36 4.15 0.79 1.34
CA ILE A 36 5.07 -0.11 2.02
C ILE A 36 4.30 -0.87 3.08
N VAL A 37 4.35 -2.21 3.04
CA VAL A 37 3.91 -3.05 4.16
C VAL A 37 5.13 -3.35 5.01
N ALA A 38 5.06 -3.01 6.30
CA ALA A 38 6.16 -3.23 7.20
C ALA A 38 5.73 -3.67 8.60
N THR A 39 6.60 -4.41 9.27
CA THR A 39 6.54 -4.66 10.71
C THR A 39 7.55 -3.79 11.45
N PRO A 40 7.40 -3.57 12.78
CA PRO A 40 8.41 -2.86 13.57
C PRO A 40 9.82 -3.45 13.41
N GLU A 41 9.95 -4.78 13.43
CA GLU A 41 11.20 -5.51 13.23
C GLU A 41 11.75 -5.27 11.82
N GLY A 42 10.88 -5.32 10.81
CA GLY A 42 11.25 -5.03 9.43
C GLY A 42 11.77 -3.60 9.26
N ILE A 43 11.20 -2.61 9.96
CA ILE A 43 11.70 -1.22 9.94
C ILE A 43 13.06 -1.11 10.64
N LEU A 44 13.25 -1.79 11.77
CA LEU A 44 14.49 -1.74 12.55
C LEU A 44 15.67 -2.40 11.83
N ASP A 45 15.40 -3.47 11.06
CA ASP A 45 16.41 -4.20 10.29
C ASP A 45 16.86 -3.46 9.02
N LEU A 46 16.18 -2.37 8.64
CA LEU A 46 16.53 -1.61 7.45
C LEU A 46 17.74 -0.71 7.63
N ASN A 47 18.54 -0.67 6.57
CA ASN A 47 19.57 0.34 6.44
C ASN A 47 18.93 1.74 6.34
N LYS A 48 19.50 2.73 7.03
CA LYS A 48 19.06 4.14 7.04
C LYS A 48 18.89 4.75 5.64
N ALA A 49 19.62 4.26 4.63
CA ALA A 49 19.45 4.71 3.25
C ALA A 49 18.12 4.25 2.61
N ILE A 50 17.61 3.09 2.99
CA ILE A 50 16.31 2.58 2.53
C ILE A 50 15.17 3.31 3.24
N ILE A 51 15.34 3.65 4.52
CA ILE A 51 14.38 4.46 5.29
C ILE A 51 14.15 5.83 4.62
N LYS A 52 15.20 6.49 4.12
CA LYS A 52 15.06 7.76 3.37
C LYS A 52 14.25 7.62 2.07
N LYS A 53 14.30 6.47 1.40
CA LYS A 53 13.43 6.21 0.25
C LYS A 53 12.01 5.88 0.70
N ALA A 54 11.86 5.20 1.84
CA ALA A 54 10.57 4.91 2.44
C ALA A 54 9.81 6.19 2.85
N GLU A 55 10.50 7.29 3.19
CA GLU A 55 9.88 8.61 3.42
C GLU A 55 9.08 9.12 2.21
N LEU A 56 9.39 8.66 0.99
CA LEU A 56 8.63 8.99 -0.21
C LEU A 56 7.34 8.18 -0.33
N TYR A 57 7.27 7.01 0.32
CA TYR A 57 6.12 6.11 0.27
C TYR A 57 5.31 6.17 1.55
N LYS A 58 4.01 5.88 1.44
CA LYS A 58 3.18 5.65 2.62
C LYS A 58 3.52 4.28 3.23
N ILE A 59 3.52 4.17 4.56
CA ILE A 59 3.83 2.93 5.28
C ILE A 59 2.57 2.44 6.00
N LEU A 60 2.18 1.20 5.73
CA LEU A 60 1.24 0.41 6.50
C LEU A 60 2.01 -0.44 7.50
N LEU A 61 2.09 0.02 8.74
CA LEU A 61 2.75 -0.70 9.82
C LEU A 61 1.79 -1.72 10.43
N VAL A 62 2.18 -2.99 10.43
CA VAL A 62 1.43 -4.11 11.02
C VAL A 62 2.26 -4.77 12.12
N TYR A 63 1.63 -5.23 13.20
CA TYR A 63 2.35 -5.87 14.29
C TYR A 63 2.97 -7.21 13.87
N LYS A 64 2.22 -7.99 13.09
CA LYS A 64 2.66 -9.26 12.50
C LYS A 64 2.14 -9.35 11.07
N TYR A 65 2.93 -9.98 10.20
CA TYR A 65 2.45 -10.23 8.84
C TYR A 65 1.28 -11.21 8.84
N ASP A 66 0.16 -10.74 8.28
CA ASP A 66 -0.98 -11.55 7.89
C ASP A 66 -1.60 -10.89 6.66
N TRP A 67 -1.55 -11.58 5.52
CA TRP A 67 -2.06 -11.05 4.25
C TRP A 67 -3.56 -10.72 4.32
N ASN A 68 -4.37 -11.53 5.01
CA ASN A 68 -5.80 -11.27 5.13
C ASN A 68 -6.05 -10.02 5.97
N GLN A 69 -5.27 -9.82 7.04
CA GLN A 69 -5.36 -8.60 7.84
C GLN A 69 -4.95 -7.36 7.03
N ILE A 70 -3.84 -7.44 6.29
CA ILE A 70 -3.37 -6.35 5.43
C ILE A 70 -4.44 -5.98 4.40
N ARG A 71 -4.99 -6.99 3.72
CA ARG A 71 -6.07 -6.81 2.75
C ARG A 71 -7.30 -6.15 3.39
N ASN A 72 -7.74 -6.63 4.55
CA ASN A 72 -8.90 -6.07 5.23
C ASN A 72 -8.69 -4.59 5.58
N ILE A 73 -7.49 -4.21 6.05
CA ILE A 73 -7.18 -2.79 6.34
C ILE A 73 -7.24 -1.94 5.08
N ILE A 74 -6.78 -2.46 3.94
CA ILE A 74 -6.86 -1.77 2.65
C ILE A 74 -8.32 -1.65 2.20
N ASP A 75 -9.09 -2.73 2.27
CA ASP A 75 -10.50 -2.75 1.88
C ASP A 75 -11.33 -1.79 2.76
N GLU A 76 -11.08 -1.73 4.06
CA GLU A 76 -11.70 -0.77 4.99
C GLU A 76 -11.37 0.68 4.63
N LYS A 77 -10.10 0.95 4.30
CA LYS A 77 -9.66 2.28 3.83
C LYS A 77 -10.36 2.68 2.56
N LEU A 78 -10.45 1.79 1.57
CA LEU A 78 -11.13 2.06 0.30
C LEU A 78 -12.64 2.24 0.50
N ALA A 79 -13.28 1.44 1.35
CA ALA A 79 -14.70 1.55 1.66
C ALA A 79 -15.08 2.89 2.31
N SER A 80 -14.12 3.58 2.95
CA SER A 80 -14.32 4.92 3.52
C SER A 80 -14.32 6.06 2.48
N ILE A 81 -14.02 5.75 1.21
CA ILE A 81 -13.97 6.70 0.11
C ILE A 81 -15.28 6.57 -0.67
N HIS A 82 -16.12 7.61 -0.63
CA HIS A 82 -17.40 7.56 -1.32
C HIS A 82 -17.25 8.11 -2.75
N PRO A 83 -17.76 7.41 -3.78
CA PRO A 83 -17.64 7.83 -5.19
C PRO A 83 -18.21 9.23 -5.46
N ASN A 84 -19.21 9.64 -4.68
CA ASN A 84 -19.88 10.93 -4.80
C ASN A 84 -19.00 12.11 -4.36
N GLU A 85 -17.81 11.85 -3.84
CA GLU A 85 -16.88 12.88 -3.34
C GLU A 85 -15.85 13.34 -4.39
N GLY A 86 -15.89 12.81 -5.62
CA GLY A 86 -15.15 13.34 -6.78
C GLY A 86 -13.66 13.59 -6.51
N LEU A 87 -13.21 14.85 -6.66
CA LEU A 87 -11.84 15.31 -6.37
C LEU A 87 -11.31 14.86 -4.99
N GLN A 88 -12.18 14.73 -3.99
CA GLN A 88 -11.77 14.30 -2.65
C GLN A 88 -11.38 12.81 -2.59
N ALA A 89 -11.84 11.98 -3.53
CA ALA A 89 -11.44 10.57 -3.58
C ALA A 89 -9.95 10.43 -3.92
N TYR A 90 -9.45 11.23 -4.86
CA TYR A 90 -8.03 11.28 -5.19
C TYR A 90 -7.18 11.78 -4.03
N ASP A 91 -7.62 12.83 -3.33
CA ASP A 91 -6.92 13.36 -2.16
C ASP A 91 -6.88 12.33 -1.02
N LYS A 92 -7.98 11.59 -0.80
CA LYS A 92 -8.03 10.49 0.18
C LYS A 92 -7.08 9.36 -0.21
N LEU A 93 -7.04 8.97 -1.47
CA LEU A 93 -6.11 7.96 -1.98
C LEU A 93 -4.65 8.39 -1.82
N ALA A 94 -4.30 9.63 -2.21
CA ALA A 94 -2.94 10.17 -2.09
C ALA A 94 -2.46 10.33 -0.63
N ASN A 95 -3.39 10.49 0.31
CA ASN A 95 -3.07 10.47 1.73
C ASN A 95 -2.71 9.07 2.26
N MET A 96 -3.31 8.03 1.67
CA MET A 96 -3.18 6.63 2.12
C MET A 96 -2.12 5.85 1.36
N PHE A 97 -1.95 6.13 0.08
CA PHE A 97 -1.06 5.45 -0.85
C PHE A 97 -0.17 6.45 -1.58
N TYR A 98 1.03 6.00 -1.96
CA TYR A 98 1.85 6.72 -2.90
C TYR A 98 1.34 6.48 -4.32
N TRP A 99 1.36 7.52 -5.14
CA TRP A 99 0.94 7.49 -6.53
C TRP A 99 1.97 8.25 -7.35
N GLU A 100 2.63 7.58 -8.30
CA GLU A 100 3.42 8.28 -9.31
C GLU A 100 2.50 8.67 -10.45
N TYR A 101 2.17 9.96 -10.54
CA TYR A 101 1.61 10.50 -11.77
C TYR A 101 2.74 10.52 -12.81
N GLU A 102 2.62 9.77 -13.90
CA GLU A 102 3.61 9.73 -15.00
C GLU A 102 3.89 11.13 -15.63
N GLY A 103 3.14 12.17 -15.25
CA GLY A 103 3.20 13.51 -15.84
C GLY A 103 4.02 14.59 -15.11
N MET A 104 4.73 14.31 -14.01
CA MET A 104 5.62 15.31 -13.40
C MET A 104 7.03 14.75 -13.19
N LYS A 105 7.85 14.89 -14.23
CA LYS A 105 9.32 15.03 -14.12
C LYS A 105 9.68 16.50 -14.26
#